data_AF-A0A162VVT7-F1
#
_entry.id   AF-A0A162VVT7-F1
#
_cell.length_a   1.000
_cell.length_b   1.000
_cell.length_c   1.000
_cell.angle_alpha   90.00
_cell.angle_beta   90.00
_cell.angle_gamma   90.00
#
_symmetry.space_group_name_H-M   'P 1'
#
loop_
_entity.id
_entity.type
_entity.pdbx_description
1 polymer ?
#
loop_
_entity_poly.entity_id
_entity_poly.type
_entity_poly.pdbx_seq_one_letter_code
_entity_poly.pdbx_strand_id
1 'polypeptide(L)'
;MSQEPNTNALTFGNIEDILELAQKQLHGRFSDPEYSYVHNALDHLFYLGILECRAHRGNPAQILKECLQDERIVLDRHNRLQGKILLQQEMIYDVSESPENFPLRHLILEKGISLPANNFRPIYHLVDDPEKLQAAHNARRNIAGATTRSDSSSPRTMTGYAPKQHANKSGSNHDKLYDAPSPEHSFPDGNITLAEIAAFIPQSIKSWDIIDRIIWNSAKAEDIAKLFNKHRAMPAGAIVNNTVYMMMRGQMYKRSKEDVAYKGWTVGTHQHITKPDEFDPHSISVTGFRRPRIFANRSDNPADPVPFKDLANGVAVWPEHGDALDLTRCVSWCVANPEAQYFYPVDFQKVLHECLGGPVIVKPRNEDAQILSRLRVAGGTYKPRDRVTKDLSDDDTDEHKRDAVAHSEKRKRSTRVDGYVNRRKTLSSRSTRASRTSTARTTTGNSSFSFQMVDSEDDTDDNAYQGPKRTKKNKAAPRRSERTKKSVQYDDGAMIIDEEEGELEEDQGTEREAQKNDSIGDEDDVDDGENDEIYQDE
;
A
#
# COMPACT_ATOMS: atom_id res chain seq x y z
N MET A 1 -27.63 37.82 36.22
CA MET A 1 -26.31 38.07 35.60
C MET A 1 -25.40 36.95 35.99
N SER A 2 -25.16 35.99 35.09
CA SER A 2 -24.10 35.00 35.31
C SER A 2 -22.77 35.73 35.13
N GLN A 3 -21.88 35.65 36.11
CA GLN A 3 -20.49 36.06 35.88
C GLN A 3 -19.90 35.04 34.91
N GLU A 4 -19.43 35.48 33.74
CA GLU A 4 -18.63 34.62 32.88
C GLU A 4 -17.38 34.19 33.67
N PRO A 5 -17.01 32.90 33.65
CA PRO A 5 -15.89 32.42 34.44
C PRO A 5 -14.62 33.12 33.95
N ASN A 6 -14.03 33.95 34.83
CA ASN A 6 -12.88 34.78 34.50
C ASN A 6 -11.75 33.91 33.93
N THR A 7 -11.56 33.97 32.62
CA THR A 7 -10.59 33.16 31.88
C THR A 7 -9.20 33.72 32.10
N ASN A 8 -8.67 33.46 33.29
CA ASN A 8 -7.29 33.75 33.70
C ASN A 8 -6.35 33.49 32.52
N ALA A 9 -5.82 34.56 31.94
CA ALA A 9 -5.18 34.51 30.63
C ALA A 9 -4.07 33.45 30.65
N LEU A 10 -4.20 32.44 29.79
CA LEU A 10 -3.24 31.34 29.69
C LEU A 10 -1.92 31.91 29.17
N THR A 11 -1.01 32.25 30.09
CA THR A 11 0.35 32.66 29.75
C THR A 11 1.19 31.45 29.36
N PHE A 12 2.29 31.67 28.63
CA PHE A 12 3.25 30.60 28.34
C PHE A 12 3.79 29.95 29.62
N GLY A 13 4.13 30.74 30.64
CA GLY A 13 4.62 30.23 31.93
C GLY A 13 3.60 29.34 32.66
N ASN A 14 2.31 29.72 32.67
CA ASN A 14 1.25 28.91 33.29
C ASN A 14 1.12 27.52 32.63
N ILE A 15 1.45 27.39 31.34
CA ILE A 15 1.40 26.12 30.60
C ILE A 15 2.72 25.36 30.72
N GLU A 16 3.85 26.04 30.72
CA GLU A 16 5.17 25.46 31.02
C GLU A 16 5.16 24.77 32.39
N ASP A 17 4.67 25.45 33.44
CA ASP A 17 4.46 24.89 34.79
C ASP A 17 3.58 23.64 34.79
N ILE A 18 2.53 23.60 33.95
CA ILE A 18 1.59 22.48 33.86
C ILE A 18 2.23 21.29 33.11
N LEU A 19 3.01 21.55 32.05
CA LEU A 19 3.69 20.51 31.29
C LEU A 19 4.85 19.90 32.08
N GLU A 20 5.66 20.70 32.79
CA GLU A 20 6.71 20.18 33.68
C GLU A 20 6.09 19.35 34.84
N LEU A 21 4.96 19.79 35.39
CA LEU A 21 4.26 19.03 36.42
C LEU A 21 3.62 17.74 35.87
N ALA A 22 3.15 17.74 34.61
CA ALA A 22 2.66 16.54 33.93
C ALA A 22 3.79 15.53 33.68
N GLN A 23 4.94 16.01 33.20
CA GLN A 23 6.16 15.22 33.04
C GLN A 23 6.66 14.63 34.38
N LYS A 24 6.50 15.38 35.48
CA LYS A 24 6.81 14.89 36.84
C LYS A 24 5.81 13.84 37.34
N GLN A 25 4.50 13.97 37.06
CA GLN A 25 3.51 12.94 37.40
C GLN A 25 3.70 11.66 36.57
N LEU A 26 4.12 11.79 35.31
CA LEU A 26 4.38 10.68 34.39
C LEU A 26 5.36 9.64 34.97
N HIS A 27 6.47 10.13 35.55
CA HIS A 27 7.50 9.29 36.18
C HIS A 27 6.98 8.48 37.38
N GLY A 28 5.92 8.94 38.05
CA GLY A 28 5.24 8.18 39.10
C GLY A 28 4.27 7.16 38.52
N ARG A 29 3.44 7.57 37.55
CA ARG A 29 2.31 6.77 37.02
C ARG A 29 2.71 5.67 36.03
N PHE A 30 3.81 5.85 35.29
CA PHE A 30 4.27 4.91 34.26
C PHE A 30 5.71 4.42 34.51
N SER A 31 6.02 4.15 35.78
CA SER A 31 7.32 3.61 36.22
C SER A 31 7.53 2.14 35.86
N ASP A 32 6.46 1.39 35.61
CA ASP A 32 6.51 -0.03 35.22
C ASP A 32 7.14 -0.24 33.82
N PRO A 33 8.08 -1.21 33.66
CA PRO A 33 8.78 -1.43 32.40
C PRO A 33 7.88 -1.68 31.17
N GLU A 34 6.68 -2.24 31.36
CA GLU A 34 5.71 -2.49 30.29
C GLU A 34 5.16 -1.20 29.68
N TYR A 35 5.13 -0.11 30.45
CA TYR A 35 4.67 1.21 30.05
C TYR A 35 5.80 2.13 29.58
N SER A 36 7.05 1.67 29.59
CA SER A 36 8.23 2.45 29.18
C SER A 36 8.10 3.14 27.81
N TYR A 37 7.36 2.54 26.86
CA TYR A 37 7.11 3.16 25.56
C TYR A 37 6.04 4.26 25.58
N VAL A 38 5.10 4.22 26.53
CA VAL A 38 4.12 5.29 26.80
C VAL A 38 4.81 6.43 27.53
N HIS A 39 5.58 6.09 28.58
CA HIS A 39 6.42 7.02 29.32
C HIS A 39 7.30 7.83 28.35
N ASN A 40 8.13 7.16 27.55
CA ASN A 40 9.05 7.85 26.63
C ASN A 40 8.34 8.65 25.52
N ALA A 41 7.10 8.29 25.16
CA ALA A 41 6.31 9.04 24.18
C ALA A 41 5.65 10.29 24.78
N LEU A 42 5.10 10.20 26.00
CA LEU A 42 4.51 11.33 26.71
C LEU A 42 5.57 12.29 27.27
N ASP A 43 6.71 11.77 27.74
CA ASP A 43 7.85 12.56 28.21
C ASP A 43 8.40 13.47 27.09
N HIS A 44 8.65 12.89 25.92
CA HIS A 44 9.09 13.62 24.72
C HIS A 44 8.04 14.63 24.24
N LEU A 45 6.74 14.30 24.34
CA LEU A 45 5.64 15.20 23.99
C LEU A 45 5.61 16.43 24.90
N PHE A 46 5.61 16.23 26.22
CA PHE A 46 5.60 17.34 27.18
C PHE A 46 6.87 18.20 27.03
N TYR A 47 8.03 17.57 26.81
CA TYR A 47 9.28 18.28 26.53
C TYR A 47 9.20 19.17 25.28
N LEU A 48 8.58 18.72 24.19
CA LEU A 48 8.37 19.56 22.99
C LEU A 48 7.45 20.76 23.29
N GLY A 49 6.35 20.55 24.01
CA GLY A 49 5.45 21.64 24.41
C GLY A 49 6.15 22.68 25.30
N ILE A 50 7.01 22.23 26.23
CA ILE A 50 7.85 23.09 27.07
C ILE A 50 8.82 23.92 26.20
N LEU A 51 9.47 23.31 25.21
CA LEU A 51 10.35 24.04 24.29
C LEU A 51 9.59 25.09 23.45
N GLU A 52 8.35 24.80 23.03
CA GLU A 52 7.55 25.77 22.28
C GLU A 52 7.07 26.95 23.14
N CYS A 53 6.65 26.67 24.39
CA CYS A 53 6.33 27.71 25.37
C CYS A 53 7.54 28.62 25.66
N ARG A 54 8.74 28.04 25.86
CA ARG A 54 10.01 28.76 26.05
C ARG A 54 10.45 29.56 24.83
N ALA A 55 10.10 29.11 23.63
CA ALA A 55 10.35 29.85 22.40
C ALA A 55 9.35 31.00 22.16
N HIS A 56 8.29 31.11 22.98
CA HIS A 56 7.17 32.05 22.83
C HIS A 56 6.56 32.06 21.42
N ARG A 57 6.46 30.87 20.81
CA ARG A 57 5.87 30.68 19.47
C ARG A 57 4.41 30.29 19.57
N GLY A 58 3.62 30.68 18.58
CA GLY A 58 2.20 30.32 18.51
C GLY A 58 1.32 30.98 19.58
N ASN A 59 0.17 30.34 19.86
CA ASN A 59 -0.77 30.77 20.89
C ASN A 59 -0.70 29.77 22.06
N PRO A 60 -0.49 30.20 23.32
CA PRO A 60 -0.41 29.30 24.47
C PRO A 60 -1.60 28.33 24.59
N ALA A 61 -2.83 28.80 24.35
CA ALA A 61 -4.02 27.94 24.39
C ALA A 61 -4.07 26.89 23.26
N GLN A 62 -3.35 27.12 22.14
CA GLN A 62 -3.22 26.15 21.06
C GLN A 62 -2.15 25.10 21.39
N ILE A 63 -0.99 25.47 21.95
CA ILE A 63 0.04 24.50 22.41
C ILE A 63 -0.56 23.51 23.41
N LEU A 64 -1.27 24.02 24.42
CA LEU A 64 -1.93 23.18 25.45
C LEU A 64 -2.95 22.21 24.82
N LYS A 65 -3.71 22.68 23.82
CA LYS A 65 -4.72 21.91 23.10
C LYS A 65 -4.10 20.84 22.19
N GLU A 66 -2.95 21.11 21.56
CA GLU A 66 -2.22 20.13 20.74
C GLU A 66 -1.59 19.05 21.63
N CYS A 67 -0.94 19.43 22.73
CA CYS A 67 -0.41 18.48 23.72
C CYS A 67 -1.50 17.52 24.26
N LEU A 68 -2.73 18.01 24.46
CA LEU A 68 -3.89 17.23 24.89
C LEU A 68 -4.50 16.31 23.82
N GLN A 69 -4.24 16.59 22.54
CA GLN A 69 -4.63 15.74 21.43
C GLN A 69 -3.58 14.64 21.23
N ASP A 70 -2.29 14.98 21.35
CA ASP A 70 -1.22 14.00 21.23
C ASP A 70 -1.11 13.06 22.45
N GLU A 71 -1.37 13.54 23.67
CA GLU A 71 -1.43 12.68 24.88
C GLU A 71 -2.49 11.58 24.67
N ARG A 72 -3.65 12.00 24.16
CA ARG A 72 -4.74 11.09 23.78
C ARG A 72 -4.30 10.15 22.66
N ILE A 73 -3.61 10.60 21.61
CA ILE A 73 -3.14 9.73 20.51
C ILE A 73 -2.15 8.67 21.00
N VAL A 74 -1.27 9.00 21.95
CA VAL A 74 -0.35 8.04 22.57
C VAL A 74 -1.11 6.98 23.39
N LEU A 75 -2.12 7.38 24.17
CA LEU A 75 -2.93 6.46 24.98
C LEU A 75 -3.94 5.64 24.16
N ASP A 76 -4.65 6.24 23.19
CA ASP A 76 -5.46 5.54 22.16
C ASP A 76 -4.60 4.47 21.45
N ARG A 77 -3.31 4.75 21.21
CA ARG A 77 -2.36 3.78 20.63
C ARG A 77 -1.95 2.68 21.61
N HIS A 78 -1.77 2.98 22.90
CA HIS A 78 -1.48 1.98 23.93
C HIS A 78 -2.64 0.99 24.09
N ASN A 79 -3.87 1.46 24.30
CA ASN A 79 -5.03 0.59 24.50
C ASN A 79 -5.30 -0.28 23.25
N ARG A 80 -5.06 0.25 22.04
CA ARG A 80 -5.12 -0.52 20.78
C ARG A 80 -3.99 -1.54 20.57
N LEU A 81 -2.90 -1.47 21.35
CA LEU A 81 -1.84 -2.47 21.37
C LEU A 81 -2.10 -3.52 22.46
N GLN A 82 -2.40 -3.09 23.69
CA GLN A 82 -2.75 -4.01 24.77
C GLN A 82 -3.99 -4.83 24.43
N GLY A 83 -5.06 -4.22 23.95
CA GLY A 83 -6.26 -4.94 23.52
C GLY A 83 -6.00 -6.02 22.46
N LYS A 84 -4.93 -5.91 21.65
CA LYS A 84 -4.53 -6.96 20.70
C LYS A 84 -3.72 -8.09 21.32
N ILE A 85 -2.99 -7.82 22.41
CA ILE A 85 -2.24 -8.82 23.19
C ILE A 85 -3.22 -9.59 24.08
N LEU A 86 -4.11 -8.86 24.76
CA LEU A 86 -5.16 -9.37 25.63
C LEU A 86 -6.19 -10.23 24.85
N LEU A 87 -6.58 -9.83 23.63
CA LEU A 87 -7.35 -10.68 22.70
C LEU A 87 -6.64 -11.97 22.25
N GLN A 88 -5.36 -12.19 22.61
CA GLN A 88 -4.63 -13.46 22.41
C GLN A 88 -4.44 -14.23 23.73
N GLN A 89 -4.80 -13.64 24.86
CA GLN A 89 -4.62 -14.18 26.22
C GLN A 89 -5.95 -14.38 26.97
N GLU A 90 -7.08 -14.03 26.36
CA GLU A 90 -8.45 -14.11 26.92
C GLU A 90 -8.68 -13.30 28.21
N MET A 91 -7.74 -12.42 28.58
CA MET A 91 -7.89 -11.47 29.70
C MET A 91 -8.55 -10.16 29.25
N ILE A 92 -9.27 -9.51 30.16
CA ILE A 92 -9.75 -8.14 30.01
C ILE A 92 -8.85 -7.23 30.84
N TYR A 93 -8.26 -6.23 30.20
CA TYR A 93 -7.54 -5.13 30.85
C TYR A 93 -7.83 -3.87 30.03
N ASP A 94 -8.37 -2.85 30.68
CA ASP A 94 -8.58 -1.54 30.06
C ASP A 94 -7.96 -0.46 30.95
N VAL A 95 -7.30 0.51 30.32
CA VAL A 95 -6.75 1.65 31.05
C VAL A 95 -7.91 2.62 31.25
N SER A 96 -8.53 2.52 32.43
CA SER A 96 -9.71 3.29 32.83
C SER A 96 -9.65 4.75 32.40
N GLU A 97 -10.76 5.29 31.92
CA GLU A 97 -10.88 6.71 31.55
C GLU A 97 -10.88 7.68 32.75
N SER A 98 -10.54 7.22 33.96
CA SER A 98 -10.29 8.14 35.07
C SER A 98 -9.26 9.20 34.63
N PRO A 99 -9.53 10.51 34.82
CA PRO A 99 -8.59 11.55 34.41
C PRO A 99 -7.19 11.38 35.01
N GLU A 100 -7.08 10.69 36.15
CA GLU A 100 -5.85 10.23 36.80
C GLU A 100 -4.88 9.48 35.87
N ASN A 101 -5.37 8.74 34.87
CA ASN A 101 -4.50 8.06 33.90
C ASN A 101 -3.92 8.99 32.81
N PHE A 102 -4.32 10.27 32.80
CA PHE A 102 -3.90 11.29 31.85
C PHE A 102 -3.21 12.45 32.61
N PRO A 103 -1.88 12.44 32.79
CA PRO A 103 -1.20 13.42 33.65
C PRO A 103 -1.47 14.88 33.26
N LEU A 104 -1.62 15.21 31.97
CA LEU A 104 -1.93 16.58 31.54
C LEU A 104 -3.40 16.94 31.79
N ARG A 105 -4.35 16.07 31.43
CA ARG A 105 -5.80 16.33 31.69
C ARG A 105 -6.12 16.43 33.17
N HIS A 106 -5.52 15.56 33.99
CA HIS A 106 -5.67 15.57 35.44
C HIS A 106 -5.32 16.93 36.03
N LEU A 107 -4.13 17.45 35.69
CA LEU A 107 -3.63 18.73 36.17
C LEU A 107 -4.46 19.93 35.69
N ILE A 108 -4.99 19.89 34.47
CA ILE A 108 -5.85 20.95 33.94
C ILE A 108 -7.18 21.02 34.70
N LEU A 109 -7.76 19.86 35.04
CA LEU A 109 -8.97 19.77 35.87
C LEU A 109 -8.69 20.20 37.32
N GLU A 110 -7.56 19.78 37.90
CA GLU A 110 -7.09 20.19 39.24
C GLU A 110 -6.87 21.71 39.34
N LYS A 111 -6.31 22.33 38.28
CA LYS A 111 -6.11 23.78 38.15
C LYS A 111 -7.41 24.55 37.83
N GLY A 112 -8.54 23.87 37.65
CA GLY A 112 -9.82 24.50 37.30
C GLY A 112 -9.87 25.13 35.91
N ILE A 113 -8.99 24.73 34.99
CA ILE A 113 -8.90 25.31 33.65
C ILE A 113 -10.00 24.70 32.76
N SER A 114 -11.05 25.48 32.52
CA SER A 114 -12.13 25.10 31.61
C SER A 114 -11.62 25.01 30.17
N LEU A 115 -11.81 23.86 29.54
CA LEU A 115 -11.54 23.63 28.11
C LEU A 115 -12.83 23.25 27.38
N PRO A 116 -12.93 23.48 26.07
CA PRO A 116 -14.07 23.03 25.27
C PRO A 116 -14.29 21.51 25.42
N ALA A 117 -15.54 21.10 25.66
CA ALA A 117 -15.90 19.69 25.91
C ALA A 117 -15.43 18.73 24.79
N ASN A 118 -15.23 19.23 23.56
CA ASN A 118 -14.64 18.45 22.47
C ASN A 118 -13.23 17.91 22.76
N ASN A 119 -12.43 18.56 23.62
CA ASN A 119 -11.10 18.08 24.02
C ASN A 119 -11.20 16.87 24.99
N PHE A 120 -12.27 16.83 25.79
CA PHE A 120 -12.57 15.80 26.79
C PHE A 120 -13.49 14.68 26.29
N ARG A 121 -13.73 14.55 24.97
CA ARG A 121 -14.43 13.38 24.42
C ARG A 121 -13.74 12.09 24.90
N PRO A 122 -14.49 11.04 25.27
CA PRO A 122 -13.94 9.72 25.60
C PRO A 122 -12.89 9.23 24.59
N ILE A 123 -11.89 8.51 25.09
CA ILE A 123 -11.09 7.56 24.32
C ILE A 123 -12.03 6.52 23.67
N TYR A 124 -11.55 5.84 22.63
CA TYR A 124 -12.33 4.73 22.08
C TYR A 124 -12.27 3.53 23.01
N HIS A 125 -13.26 3.45 23.91
CA HIS A 125 -13.64 2.24 24.64
C HIS A 125 -13.60 1.04 23.69
N LEU A 126 -12.88 -0.01 24.09
CA LEU A 126 -13.10 -1.37 23.59
C LEU A 126 -14.22 -2.09 24.39
N VAL A 127 -14.77 -1.39 25.39
CA VAL A 127 -15.85 -1.81 26.28
C VAL A 127 -17.15 -2.00 25.50
N ASP A 128 -17.67 -3.21 25.62
CA ASP A 128 -19.08 -3.58 25.62
C ASP A 128 -19.95 -3.07 24.45
N ASP A 129 -19.58 -3.51 23.26
CA ASP A 129 -20.55 -4.33 22.54
C ASP A 129 -20.07 -5.80 22.50
N PRO A 130 -20.55 -6.65 23.43
CA PRO A 130 -20.16 -8.05 23.45
C PRO A 130 -20.69 -8.81 22.23
N GLU A 131 -21.78 -8.37 21.58
CA GLU A 131 -22.23 -8.98 20.32
C GLU A 131 -21.26 -8.69 19.18
N LYS A 132 -20.69 -7.48 19.09
CA LYS A 132 -19.65 -7.15 18.09
C LYS A 132 -18.35 -7.92 18.33
N LEU A 133 -17.94 -8.10 19.59
CA LEU A 133 -16.79 -8.96 19.95
C LEU A 133 -17.06 -10.44 19.61
N GLN A 134 -18.22 -10.97 20.02
CA GLN A 134 -18.67 -12.33 19.72
C GLN A 134 -18.78 -12.55 18.20
N ALA A 135 -19.31 -11.60 17.44
CA ALA A 135 -19.43 -11.65 15.99
C ALA A 135 -18.07 -11.61 15.29
N ALA A 136 -17.13 -10.77 15.73
CA ALA A 136 -15.78 -10.73 15.21
C ALA A 136 -15.02 -12.05 15.50
N HIS A 137 -15.21 -12.63 16.69
CA HIS A 137 -14.66 -13.93 17.06
C HIS A 137 -15.27 -15.08 16.23
N ASN A 138 -16.59 -15.10 16.07
CA ASN A 138 -17.31 -16.09 15.24
C ASN A 138 -16.89 -16.00 13.77
N ALA A 139 -16.76 -14.79 13.21
CA ALA A 139 -16.27 -14.57 11.86
C ALA A 139 -14.84 -15.12 11.67
N ARG A 140 -13.96 -14.91 12.65
CA ARG A 140 -12.60 -15.48 12.63
C ARG A 140 -12.60 -17.01 12.73
N ARG A 141 -13.43 -17.62 13.59
CA ARG A 141 -13.59 -19.09 13.66
C ARG A 141 -14.07 -19.68 12.33
N ASN A 142 -15.03 -19.03 11.68
CA ASN A 142 -15.55 -19.46 10.37
C ASN A 142 -14.50 -19.37 9.26
N ILE A 143 -13.60 -18.37 9.29
CA ILE A 143 -12.49 -18.25 8.34
C ILE A 143 -11.38 -19.27 8.62
N ALA A 144 -11.06 -19.52 9.90
CA ALA A 144 -10.00 -20.46 10.29
C ALA A 144 -10.29 -21.93 9.91
N GLY A 145 -11.57 -22.29 9.72
CA GLY A 145 -11.96 -23.61 9.20
C GLY A 145 -11.72 -23.79 7.69
N ALA A 146 -11.39 -22.73 6.95
CA ALA A 146 -11.33 -22.76 5.48
C ALA A 146 -9.92 -22.93 4.89
N THR A 147 -8.86 -22.99 5.71
CA THR A 147 -7.47 -23.16 5.25
C THR A 147 -6.81 -24.40 5.84
N THR A 148 -6.47 -25.36 4.96
CA THR A 148 -5.70 -26.55 5.35
C THR A 148 -4.28 -26.17 5.74
N ARG A 149 -3.85 -26.61 6.95
CA ARG A 149 -2.46 -26.44 7.40
C ARG A 149 -1.49 -27.17 6.47
N SER A 150 -0.40 -26.50 6.13
CA SER A 150 0.79 -27.11 5.51
C SER A 150 1.95 -27.05 6.51
N ASP A 151 2.19 -28.15 7.23
CA ASP A 151 3.29 -28.23 8.19
C ASP A 151 4.64 -28.30 7.45
N SER A 152 5.56 -27.39 7.79
CA SER A 152 6.99 -27.55 7.50
C SER A 152 7.83 -26.81 8.52
N SER A 153 8.42 -27.57 9.46
CA SER A 153 9.31 -27.07 10.49
C SER A 153 10.78 -27.24 10.09
N SER A 154 11.63 -26.25 10.38
CA SER A 154 13.09 -26.35 10.30
C SER A 154 13.75 -25.26 11.14
N PRO A 155 14.70 -25.59 12.03
CA PRO A 155 15.34 -24.62 12.91
C PRO A 155 16.43 -23.81 12.18
N ARG A 156 16.74 -22.61 12.71
CA ARG A 156 17.82 -21.74 12.18
C ARG A 156 18.94 -21.55 13.20
N THR A 157 20.16 -21.85 12.79
CA THR A 157 21.39 -21.67 13.56
C THR A 157 21.74 -20.17 13.73
N MET A 158 22.35 -19.81 14.87
CA MET A 158 22.79 -18.45 15.20
C MET A 158 24.32 -18.36 15.33
N THR A 159 24.98 -17.55 14.49
CA THR A 159 26.38 -17.11 14.66
C THR A 159 26.63 -15.79 13.93
N GLY A 160 27.51 -14.95 14.46
CA GLY A 160 28.09 -13.79 13.76
C GLY A 160 27.49 -12.43 14.13
N TYR A 161 28.26 -11.60 14.84
CA TYR A 161 27.95 -10.19 15.06
C TYR A 161 28.62 -9.31 13.99
N ALA A 162 27.84 -8.38 13.45
CA ALA A 162 28.27 -7.22 12.67
C ALA A 162 27.33 -6.05 13.05
N PRO A 163 27.76 -4.77 12.95
CA PRO A 163 26.96 -3.64 13.40
C PRO A 163 25.65 -3.54 12.61
N LYS A 164 24.52 -3.72 13.30
CA LYS A 164 23.19 -3.71 12.69
C LYS A 164 22.68 -2.28 12.61
N GLN A 165 22.59 -1.75 11.39
CA GLN A 165 21.56 -0.75 11.11
C GLN A 165 20.21 -1.34 11.50
N HIS A 166 19.35 -0.57 12.17
CA HIS A 166 18.06 -1.05 12.68
C HIS A 166 17.03 -1.17 11.55
N ALA A 167 17.20 -2.22 10.73
CA ALA A 167 16.21 -2.64 9.74
C ALA A 167 14.92 -3.06 10.45
N ASN A 168 13.96 -2.14 10.52
CA ASN A 168 12.62 -2.34 11.08
C ASN A 168 11.91 -3.43 10.27
N LYS A 169 12.02 -4.67 10.75
CA LYS A 169 11.86 -5.89 9.93
C LYS A 169 10.39 -6.27 9.62
N SER A 170 9.46 -5.43 10.06
CA SER A 170 8.03 -5.43 9.70
C SER A 170 7.68 -4.34 8.68
N GLY A 171 8.65 -3.59 8.18
CA GLY A 171 8.50 -2.60 7.11
C GLY A 171 7.88 -3.24 5.86
N SER A 172 6.66 -2.76 5.54
CA SER A 172 5.80 -3.19 4.44
C SER A 172 6.53 -3.71 3.18
N ASN A 173 6.32 -4.98 2.83
CA ASN A 173 6.76 -5.60 1.56
C ASN A 173 6.24 -4.89 0.29
N HIS A 174 5.36 -3.89 0.44
CA HIS A 174 4.72 -3.17 -0.64
C HIS A 174 5.46 -1.88 -1.03
N ASP A 175 6.21 -1.25 -0.11
CA ASP A 175 6.91 0.01 -0.42
C ASP A 175 8.36 -0.25 -0.85
N LYS A 176 8.49 -0.84 -2.04
CA LYS A 176 9.78 -1.19 -2.65
C LYS A 176 10.47 -0.02 -3.35
N LEU A 177 9.78 1.10 -3.50
CA LEU A 177 10.19 2.31 -4.23
C LEU A 177 10.34 3.51 -3.29
N TYR A 178 10.79 3.27 -2.05
CA TYR A 178 11.00 4.29 -1.03
C TYR A 178 12.16 5.26 -1.37
N ASP A 179 12.99 4.88 -2.35
CA ASP A 179 14.11 5.62 -2.92
C ASP A 179 13.72 6.48 -4.13
N ALA A 180 12.46 6.39 -4.58
CA ALA A 180 11.93 7.16 -5.69
C ALA A 180 11.24 8.45 -5.20
N PRO A 181 11.07 9.48 -6.07
CA PRO A 181 10.33 10.70 -5.76
C PRO A 181 8.92 10.43 -5.25
N SER A 182 8.37 11.38 -4.49
CA SER A 182 7.05 11.23 -3.87
C SER A 182 5.96 10.96 -4.92
N PRO A 183 4.97 10.10 -4.64
CA PRO A 183 3.78 10.03 -5.47
C PRO A 183 3.07 11.38 -5.63
N GLU A 184 3.22 12.30 -4.67
CA GLU A 184 2.42 13.53 -4.53
C GLU A 184 2.94 14.73 -5.34
N HIS A 185 4.01 14.57 -6.13
CA HIS A 185 4.40 15.59 -7.10
C HIS A 185 3.34 15.71 -8.21
N SER A 186 3.15 16.92 -8.75
CA SER A 186 2.39 17.12 -9.98
C SER A 186 3.17 16.62 -11.21
N PHE A 187 2.46 16.51 -12.33
CA PHE A 187 3.06 16.35 -13.65
C PHE A 187 3.34 17.75 -14.24
N PRO A 188 4.45 17.93 -14.98
CA PRO A 188 4.65 19.13 -15.77
C PRO A 188 3.78 19.09 -17.03
N ASP A 189 3.66 20.20 -17.74
CA ASP A 189 3.18 20.17 -19.11
C ASP A 189 4.20 19.52 -20.05
N GLY A 190 3.72 18.77 -21.04
CA GLY A 190 4.55 18.12 -22.06
C GLY A 190 4.47 16.59 -22.07
N ASN A 191 5.43 15.97 -22.75
CA ASN A 191 5.44 14.54 -23.08
C ASN A 191 6.43 13.76 -22.20
N ILE A 192 5.98 12.63 -21.64
CA ILE A 192 6.82 11.71 -20.86
C ILE A 192 6.48 10.27 -21.26
N THR A 193 7.49 9.48 -21.61
CA THR A 193 7.29 8.07 -22.00
C THR A 193 6.99 7.17 -20.80
N LEU A 194 6.36 6.01 -21.03
CA LEU A 194 6.18 4.99 -20.00
C LEU A 194 7.51 4.46 -19.41
N ALA A 195 8.63 4.52 -20.15
CA ALA A 195 9.94 4.13 -19.63
C ALA A 195 10.58 5.23 -18.77
N GLU A 196 10.36 6.50 -19.08
CA GLU A 196 10.75 7.65 -18.24
C GLU A 196 9.97 7.69 -16.94
N ILE A 197 8.66 7.43 -16.99
CA ILE A 197 7.82 7.20 -15.81
C ILE A 197 8.40 6.08 -14.93
N ALA A 198 8.82 4.97 -15.55
CA ALA A 198 9.37 3.83 -14.81
C ALA A 198 10.78 4.05 -14.23
N ALA A 199 11.60 4.89 -14.87
CA ALA A 199 12.95 5.23 -14.41
C ALA A 199 12.93 6.28 -13.30
N PHE A 200 12.33 7.44 -13.57
CA PHE A 200 12.52 8.65 -12.78
C PHE A 200 11.42 8.89 -11.74
N ILE A 201 10.15 8.61 -12.09
CA ILE A 201 8.98 8.92 -11.25
C ILE A 201 8.02 7.72 -11.06
N PRO A 202 8.50 6.51 -10.70
CA PRO A 202 7.70 5.27 -10.72
C PRO A 202 6.52 5.28 -9.75
N GLN A 203 6.57 6.10 -8.70
CA GLN A 203 5.45 6.29 -7.76
C GLN A 203 4.24 6.99 -8.41
N SER A 204 4.42 7.70 -9.54
CA SER A 204 3.35 8.37 -10.31
C SER A 204 2.32 7.40 -10.90
N ILE A 205 2.63 6.08 -10.97
CA ILE A 205 1.71 4.99 -11.34
C ILE A 205 0.46 4.89 -10.44
N LYS A 206 0.41 5.69 -9.36
CA LYS A 206 -0.74 5.89 -8.47
C LYS A 206 -1.75 6.92 -9.01
N SER A 207 -1.38 7.74 -10.01
CA SER A 207 -2.30 8.71 -10.63
C SER A 207 -3.36 7.97 -11.46
N TRP A 208 -4.61 8.43 -11.42
CA TRP A 208 -5.70 7.80 -12.17
C TRP A 208 -5.48 7.95 -13.68
N ASP A 209 -4.99 9.12 -14.09
CA ASP A 209 -4.77 9.47 -15.50
C ASP A 209 -3.62 8.64 -16.12
N ILE A 210 -2.57 8.37 -15.33
CA ILE A 210 -1.51 7.42 -15.69
C ILE A 210 -2.05 5.99 -15.82
N ILE A 211 -2.89 5.54 -14.88
CA ILE A 211 -3.45 4.17 -14.91
C ILE A 211 -4.37 3.99 -16.12
N ASP A 212 -5.27 4.94 -16.38
CA ASP A 212 -6.16 4.93 -17.54
C ASP A 212 -5.34 4.84 -18.85
N ARG A 213 -4.42 5.79 -19.06
CA ARG A 213 -3.53 5.84 -20.23
C ARG A 213 -2.85 4.50 -20.51
N ILE A 214 -2.18 3.92 -19.51
CA ILE A 214 -1.37 2.71 -19.73
C ILE A 214 -2.22 1.45 -19.90
N ILE A 215 -3.33 1.29 -19.16
CA ILE A 215 -4.16 0.07 -19.27
C ILE A 215 -5.02 0.12 -20.54
N TRP A 216 -5.49 1.29 -20.98
CA TRP A 216 -6.11 1.44 -22.31
C TRP A 216 -5.13 1.26 -23.47
N ASN A 217 -3.84 1.55 -23.27
CA ASN A 217 -2.71 1.12 -24.12
C ASN A 217 -2.25 -0.33 -23.84
N SER A 218 -3.12 -1.14 -23.23
CA SER A 218 -2.96 -2.59 -23.02
C SER A 218 -1.74 -3.01 -22.18
N ALA A 219 -1.25 -2.14 -21.29
CA ALA A 219 -0.27 -2.53 -20.27
C ALA A 219 -0.88 -3.53 -19.27
N LYS A 220 -0.06 -4.46 -18.78
CA LYS A 220 -0.39 -5.31 -17.63
C LYS A 220 0.49 -4.91 -16.46
N ALA A 221 0.03 -5.15 -15.23
CA ALA A 221 0.84 -4.95 -14.02
C ALA A 221 2.13 -5.83 -14.00
N GLU A 222 2.20 -6.88 -14.83
CA GLU A 222 3.45 -7.61 -15.13
C GLU A 222 4.43 -6.81 -16.00
N ASP A 223 3.96 -6.12 -17.04
CA ASP A 223 4.81 -5.28 -17.90
C ASP A 223 5.37 -4.09 -17.11
N ILE A 224 4.52 -3.43 -16.32
CA ILE A 224 4.92 -2.32 -15.45
C ILE A 224 5.96 -2.78 -14.41
N ALA A 225 5.77 -3.97 -13.80
CA ALA A 225 6.77 -4.55 -12.91
C ALA A 225 8.10 -4.84 -13.62
N LYS A 226 8.08 -5.32 -14.87
CA LYS A 226 9.29 -5.52 -15.69
C LYS A 226 9.98 -4.18 -16.02
N LEU A 227 9.23 -3.12 -16.30
CA LEU A 227 9.78 -1.79 -16.56
C LEU A 227 10.49 -1.22 -15.31
N PHE A 228 9.85 -1.25 -14.15
CA PHE A 228 10.50 -0.81 -12.90
C PHE A 228 11.77 -1.63 -12.60
N ASN A 229 11.70 -2.96 -12.71
CA ASN A 229 12.86 -3.85 -12.48
C ASN A 229 13.96 -3.73 -13.56
N LYS A 230 13.66 -3.18 -14.75
CA LYS A 230 14.64 -2.87 -15.80
C LYS A 230 15.34 -1.55 -15.50
N HIS A 231 14.56 -0.51 -15.18
CA HIS A 231 15.06 0.87 -15.14
C HIS A 231 15.55 1.33 -13.76
N ARG A 232 15.15 0.69 -12.65
CA ARG A 232 15.57 1.06 -11.30
C ARG A 232 16.30 -0.04 -10.55
N ALA A 233 17.21 0.38 -9.68
CA ALA A 233 17.82 -0.46 -8.67
C ALA A 233 16.78 -0.74 -7.58
N MET A 234 16.61 -2.01 -7.20
CA MET A 234 15.57 -2.42 -6.26
C MET A 234 16.19 -2.91 -4.93
N PRO A 235 16.59 -2.02 -4.00
CA PRO A 235 17.24 -2.41 -2.75
C PRO A 235 16.34 -3.27 -1.84
N ALA A 236 15.02 -3.03 -1.86
CA ALA A 236 14.01 -3.88 -1.22
C ALA A 236 13.68 -5.17 -2.01
N GLY A 237 14.53 -5.55 -2.98
CA GLY A 237 14.31 -6.64 -3.93
C GLY A 237 13.24 -6.33 -4.98
N ALA A 238 13.27 -7.07 -6.09
CA ALA A 238 12.42 -6.86 -7.26
C ALA A 238 10.92 -6.63 -6.95
N ILE A 239 10.28 -5.79 -7.75
CA ILE A 239 8.84 -5.55 -7.73
C ILE A 239 8.13 -6.73 -8.40
N VAL A 240 7.05 -7.20 -7.76
CA VAL A 240 6.19 -8.26 -8.31
C VAL A 240 4.88 -7.67 -8.81
N ASN A 241 4.21 -8.35 -9.74
CA ASN A 241 2.93 -7.96 -10.35
C ASN A 241 1.88 -7.50 -9.29
N ASN A 242 1.76 -8.23 -8.17
CA ASN A 242 0.85 -7.87 -7.07
C ASN A 242 1.20 -6.54 -6.36
N THR A 243 2.48 -6.14 -6.30
CA THR A 243 2.88 -4.84 -5.74
C THR A 243 2.37 -3.70 -6.62
N VAL A 244 2.56 -3.80 -7.95
CA VAL A 244 2.03 -2.79 -8.90
C VAL A 244 0.50 -2.73 -8.85
N TYR A 245 -0.18 -3.88 -8.82
CA TYR A 245 -1.63 -3.91 -8.62
C TYR A 245 -2.05 -3.17 -7.35
N MET A 246 -1.38 -3.40 -6.21
CA MET A 246 -1.71 -2.71 -4.97
C MET A 246 -1.43 -1.20 -5.00
N MET A 247 -0.42 -0.73 -5.75
CA MET A 247 -0.19 0.71 -5.98
C MET A 247 -1.37 1.36 -6.71
N MET A 248 -1.85 0.74 -7.80
CA MET A 248 -2.98 1.26 -8.60
C MET A 248 -4.32 1.12 -7.87
N ARG A 249 -4.56 -0.02 -7.20
CA ARG A 249 -5.83 -0.38 -6.56
C ARG A 249 -6.27 0.62 -5.50
N GLY A 250 -5.37 1.09 -4.65
CA GLY A 250 -5.72 2.03 -3.56
C GLY A 250 -6.27 3.36 -4.06
N GLN A 251 -5.98 3.70 -5.31
CA GLN A 251 -6.38 4.91 -6.00
C GLN A 251 -7.67 4.69 -6.79
N MET A 252 -7.71 3.65 -7.63
CA MET A 252 -8.93 3.28 -8.38
C MET A 252 -10.11 2.89 -7.49
N TYR A 253 -9.89 2.35 -6.29
CA TYR A 253 -10.94 2.08 -5.30
C TYR A 253 -11.66 3.34 -4.78
N LYS A 254 -11.05 4.53 -4.90
CA LYS A 254 -11.72 5.79 -4.54
C LYS A 254 -12.30 6.51 -5.75
N ARG A 255 -11.72 6.36 -6.94
CA ARG A 255 -12.44 6.66 -8.18
C ARG A 255 -13.74 5.87 -8.25
N SER A 256 -13.76 4.61 -7.84
CA SER A 256 -14.97 3.78 -7.75
C SER A 256 -16.00 4.21 -6.68
N LYS A 257 -15.82 5.36 -6.04
CA LYS A 257 -16.80 6.05 -5.19
C LYS A 257 -17.30 7.36 -5.81
N GLU A 258 -16.50 7.96 -6.70
CA GLU A 258 -16.79 9.19 -7.43
C GLU A 258 -17.43 8.89 -8.80
N ASP A 259 -17.11 7.72 -9.38
CA ASP A 259 -17.55 7.24 -10.69
C ASP A 259 -17.99 5.76 -10.59
N VAL A 260 -19.23 5.49 -11.00
CA VAL A 260 -19.86 4.15 -10.93
C VAL A 260 -19.26 3.16 -11.92
N ALA A 261 -18.69 3.61 -13.05
CA ALA A 261 -18.07 2.73 -14.05
C ALA A 261 -16.84 2.00 -13.49
N TYR A 262 -16.22 2.55 -12.45
CA TYR A 262 -15.06 1.96 -11.77
C TYR A 262 -15.46 1.02 -10.61
N LYS A 263 -16.76 0.80 -10.35
CA LYS A 263 -17.26 -0.06 -9.26
C LYS A 263 -16.76 -1.50 -9.42
N GLY A 264 -15.93 -1.95 -8.49
CA GLY A 264 -15.29 -3.26 -8.59
C GLY A 264 -14.08 -3.31 -9.53
N TRP A 265 -13.42 -2.17 -9.79
CA TRP A 265 -12.24 -2.07 -10.65
C TRP A 265 -11.17 -3.11 -10.34
N THR A 266 -10.67 -3.71 -11.41
CA THR A 266 -9.44 -4.51 -11.47
C THR A 266 -8.72 -4.19 -12.79
N VAL A 267 -7.45 -4.56 -12.91
CA VAL A 267 -6.68 -4.41 -14.16
C VAL A 267 -7.34 -5.14 -15.34
N GLY A 268 -8.09 -6.22 -15.09
CA GLY A 268 -8.86 -6.91 -16.13
C GLY A 268 -10.15 -6.18 -16.49
N THR A 269 -10.97 -5.85 -15.48
CA THR A 269 -12.30 -5.22 -15.71
C THR A 269 -12.22 -3.79 -16.25
N HIS A 270 -11.10 -3.10 -16.11
CA HIS A 270 -10.88 -1.78 -16.73
C HIS A 270 -10.98 -1.80 -18.27
N GLN A 271 -10.78 -2.95 -18.93
CA GLN A 271 -11.00 -3.10 -20.37
C GLN A 271 -12.48 -3.09 -20.79
N HIS A 272 -13.40 -3.13 -19.82
CA HIS A 272 -14.85 -3.01 -20.03
C HIS A 272 -15.40 -1.63 -19.66
N ILE A 273 -14.54 -0.72 -19.19
CA ILE A 273 -14.89 0.68 -18.95
C ILE A 273 -14.76 1.42 -20.28
N THR A 274 -15.82 2.14 -20.66
CA THR A 274 -15.86 2.97 -21.87
C THR A 274 -14.70 3.97 -21.85
N LYS A 275 -13.94 4.01 -22.95
CA LYS A 275 -12.90 5.04 -23.13
C LYS A 275 -13.57 6.39 -23.43
N PRO A 276 -13.07 7.52 -22.92
CA PRO A 276 -13.45 8.84 -23.40
C PRO A 276 -13.20 8.94 -24.91
N ASP A 277 -14.05 9.68 -25.63
CA ASP A 277 -13.92 9.87 -27.08
C ASP A 277 -12.66 10.69 -27.43
N GLU A 278 -12.14 11.47 -26.47
CA GLU A 278 -10.89 12.23 -26.56
C GLU A 278 -9.63 11.39 -26.28
N PHE A 279 -9.76 10.09 -25.99
CA PHE A 279 -8.60 9.23 -25.70
C PHE A 279 -7.81 8.87 -26.97
N ASP A 280 -6.75 9.61 -27.24
CA ASP A 280 -5.73 9.23 -28.22
C ASP A 280 -4.73 8.19 -27.65
N PRO A 281 -4.66 6.95 -28.18
CA PRO A 281 -3.68 5.96 -27.76
C PRO A 281 -2.22 6.30 -28.13
N HIS A 282 -1.99 7.19 -29.10
CA HIS A 282 -0.66 7.63 -29.52
C HIS A 282 -0.11 8.77 -28.63
N SER A 283 -0.97 9.47 -27.89
CA SER A 283 -0.59 10.54 -26.98
C SER A 283 0.22 9.99 -25.79
N ILE A 284 1.39 10.58 -25.59
CA ILE A 284 2.24 10.38 -24.40
C ILE A 284 2.38 11.65 -23.56
N SER A 285 1.44 12.58 -23.73
CA SER A 285 1.33 13.78 -22.90
C SER A 285 1.01 13.41 -21.45
N VAL A 286 1.41 14.28 -20.53
CA VAL A 286 0.98 14.29 -19.11
C VAL A 286 0.45 15.67 -18.68
N THR A 287 0.29 16.61 -19.63
CA THR A 287 -0.39 17.90 -19.39
C THR A 287 -1.76 17.70 -18.73
N GLY A 288 -2.02 18.42 -17.65
CA GLY A 288 -3.27 18.33 -16.89
C GLY A 288 -3.46 17.06 -16.06
N PHE A 289 -2.51 16.11 -16.04
CA PHE A 289 -2.64 14.88 -15.26
C PHE A 289 -2.67 15.17 -13.76
N ARG A 290 -3.57 14.51 -13.03
CA ARG A 290 -3.80 14.76 -11.60
C ARG A 290 -2.81 13.98 -10.75
N ARG A 291 -2.27 14.62 -9.70
CA ARG A 291 -1.51 13.91 -8.67
C ARG A 291 -2.39 12.82 -8.00
N PRO A 292 -1.81 11.73 -7.50
CA PRO A 292 -2.54 10.75 -6.70
C PRO A 292 -3.02 11.38 -5.38
N ARG A 293 -4.34 11.46 -5.16
CA ARG A 293 -4.90 11.99 -3.89
C ARG A 293 -4.37 11.20 -2.69
N ILE A 294 -4.11 11.86 -1.56
CA ILE A 294 -3.77 11.22 -0.27
C ILE A 294 -5.07 10.74 0.43
N PHE A 295 -5.01 9.72 1.30
CA PHE A 295 -6.17 9.25 2.11
C PHE A 295 -5.82 9.01 3.59
N ALA A 296 -4.98 9.87 4.14
CA ALA A 296 -4.96 10.21 5.55
C ALA A 296 -5.37 11.69 5.66
N ASN A 297 -5.69 12.18 6.86
CA ASN A 297 -6.09 13.59 7.09
C ASN A 297 -4.90 14.58 7.00
N ARG A 298 -3.93 14.29 6.13
CA ARG A 298 -2.91 15.26 5.68
C ARG A 298 -3.57 16.19 4.67
N SER A 299 -3.12 17.43 4.62
CA SER A 299 -3.50 18.36 3.56
C SER A 299 -3.16 17.77 2.19
N ASP A 300 -4.00 18.01 1.18
CA ASP A 300 -3.70 17.67 -0.22
C ASP A 300 -2.73 18.73 -0.80
N ASN A 301 -1.56 18.84 -0.17
CA ASN A 301 -0.45 19.67 -0.62
C ASN A 301 0.32 18.90 -1.72
N PRO A 302 0.89 19.59 -2.72
CA PRO A 302 1.89 18.96 -3.58
C PRO A 302 3.12 18.60 -2.74
N ALA A 303 3.82 17.51 -3.08
CA ALA A 303 5.15 17.28 -2.53
C ALA A 303 6.14 18.29 -3.11
N ASP A 304 7.05 18.76 -2.27
CA ASP A 304 8.04 19.80 -2.58
C ASP A 304 8.81 19.50 -3.89
N PRO A 305 9.17 20.53 -4.70
CA PRO A 305 9.91 20.30 -5.94
C PRO A 305 11.27 19.62 -5.70
N VAL A 306 11.59 18.62 -6.52
CA VAL A 306 12.81 17.81 -6.40
C VAL A 306 13.83 18.26 -7.46
N PRO A 307 15.11 18.51 -7.12
CA PRO A 307 16.12 18.86 -8.12
C PRO A 307 16.19 17.82 -9.24
N PHE A 308 16.25 18.25 -10.50
CA PHE A 308 16.23 17.33 -11.64
C PHE A 308 17.32 16.27 -11.59
N LYS A 309 18.51 16.63 -11.10
CA LYS A 309 19.64 15.70 -10.89
C LYS A 309 19.32 14.56 -9.91
N ASP A 310 18.47 14.81 -8.91
CA ASP A 310 18.13 13.82 -7.90
C ASP A 310 17.10 12.79 -8.39
N LEU A 311 16.43 13.04 -9.51
CA LEU A 311 15.59 12.03 -10.19
C LEU A 311 16.41 10.85 -10.74
N ALA A 312 17.72 11.05 -10.97
CA ALA A 312 18.63 9.97 -11.36
C ALA A 312 18.94 8.99 -10.20
N ASN A 313 18.64 9.35 -8.95
CA ASN A 313 18.89 8.49 -7.80
C ASN A 313 18.06 7.21 -7.91
N GLY A 314 18.73 6.06 -7.79
CA GLY A 314 18.14 4.73 -7.93
C GLY A 314 17.84 4.29 -9.37
N VAL A 315 18.18 5.06 -10.41
CA VAL A 315 18.13 4.61 -11.81
C VAL A 315 19.25 3.60 -12.08
N ALA A 316 18.90 2.38 -12.51
CA ALA A 316 19.85 1.32 -12.85
C ALA A 316 20.15 1.25 -14.36
N VAL A 317 19.15 1.56 -15.19
CA VAL A 317 19.29 1.64 -16.66
C VAL A 317 18.49 2.85 -17.12
N TRP A 318 19.18 3.82 -17.74
CA TRP A 318 18.53 5.00 -18.28
C TRP A 318 17.61 4.63 -19.45
N PRO A 319 16.52 5.38 -19.69
CA PRO A 319 15.78 5.27 -20.95
C PRO A 319 16.69 5.68 -22.13
N GLU A 320 16.59 4.97 -23.25
CA GLU A 320 17.41 5.23 -24.45
C GLU A 320 16.59 5.11 -25.74
N HIS A 321 17.04 5.79 -26.80
CA HIS A 321 16.46 5.75 -28.15
C HIS A 321 14.95 6.05 -28.20
N GLY A 322 14.10 5.02 -28.31
CA GLY A 322 12.63 5.16 -28.31
C GLY A 322 12.00 5.03 -26.93
N ASP A 323 12.77 4.64 -25.92
CA ASP A 323 12.33 4.63 -24.52
C ASP A 323 12.55 6.04 -23.90
N ALA A 324 13.43 6.88 -24.47
CA ALA A 324 13.73 8.24 -24.02
C ALA A 324 12.99 9.32 -24.81
N LEU A 325 12.63 10.41 -24.13
CA LEU A 325 12.18 11.68 -24.72
C LEU A 325 12.68 12.85 -23.84
N ASP A 326 11.79 13.72 -23.37
CA ASP A 326 12.13 15.02 -22.79
C ASP A 326 12.57 14.95 -21.32
N LEU A 327 11.95 14.09 -20.49
CA LEU A 327 12.37 13.95 -19.09
C LEU A 327 13.79 13.38 -18.99
N THR A 328 14.15 12.43 -19.86
CA THR A 328 15.52 11.89 -19.95
C THR A 328 16.54 12.99 -20.27
N ARG A 329 16.20 13.91 -21.18
CA ARG A 329 17.06 15.05 -21.54
C ARG A 329 17.24 16.01 -20.37
N CYS A 330 16.15 16.40 -19.70
CA CYS A 330 16.20 17.31 -18.54
C CYS A 330 17.03 16.73 -17.40
N VAL A 331 16.79 15.46 -17.01
CA VAL A 331 17.55 14.80 -15.95
C VAL A 331 19.02 14.63 -16.35
N SER A 332 19.31 14.19 -17.58
CA SER A 332 20.68 14.03 -18.05
C SER A 332 21.46 15.35 -18.10
N TRP A 333 20.81 16.45 -18.48
CA TRP A 333 21.45 17.77 -18.53
C TRP A 333 21.72 18.31 -17.11
N CYS A 334 20.78 18.19 -16.18
CA CYS A 334 20.99 18.63 -14.79
C CYS A 334 21.97 17.75 -14.01
N VAL A 335 22.16 16.48 -14.40
CA VAL A 335 23.25 15.64 -13.87
C VAL A 335 24.63 16.08 -14.41
N ALA A 336 24.69 16.56 -15.65
CA ALA A 336 25.92 17.06 -16.26
C ALA A 336 26.32 18.49 -15.80
N ASN A 337 25.33 19.30 -15.40
CA ASN A 337 25.49 20.69 -14.95
C ASN A 337 24.96 20.81 -13.49
N PRO A 338 25.62 20.17 -12.50
CA PRO A 338 25.08 20.02 -11.14
C PRO A 338 24.95 21.33 -10.34
N GLU A 339 25.59 22.40 -10.79
CA GLU A 339 25.43 23.77 -10.30
C GLU A 339 24.10 24.42 -10.68
N ALA A 340 23.45 23.96 -11.76
CA ALA A 340 22.15 24.47 -12.19
C ALA A 340 21.02 23.96 -11.27
N GLN A 341 20.34 24.90 -10.61
CA GLN A 341 19.30 24.61 -9.61
C GLN A 341 17.90 24.61 -10.23
N TYR A 342 17.63 23.66 -11.12
CA TYR A 342 16.31 23.43 -11.69
C TYR A 342 15.58 22.28 -11.00
N PHE A 343 14.28 22.44 -10.76
CA PHE A 343 13.46 21.52 -9.98
C PHE A 343 12.29 20.93 -10.79
N TYR A 344 12.09 19.62 -10.68
CA TYR A 344 10.91 18.92 -11.17
C TYR A 344 9.74 19.08 -10.18
N PRO A 345 8.49 19.29 -10.65
CA PRO A 345 8.08 19.47 -12.05
C PRO A 345 8.18 20.93 -12.53
N VAL A 346 8.35 21.89 -11.62
CA VAL A 346 8.14 23.34 -11.83
C VAL A 346 8.95 23.91 -13.00
N ASP A 347 10.23 23.55 -13.12
CA ASP A 347 11.13 24.10 -14.13
C ASP A 347 11.25 23.23 -15.39
N PHE A 348 10.43 22.19 -15.55
CA PHE A 348 10.52 21.25 -16.68
C PHE A 348 10.53 21.96 -18.04
N GLN A 349 9.64 22.93 -18.24
CA GLN A 349 9.58 23.71 -19.47
C GLN A 349 10.75 24.69 -19.62
N LYS A 350 11.28 25.24 -18.51
CA LYS A 350 12.49 26.08 -18.54
C LYS A 350 13.70 25.28 -19.00
N VAL A 351 13.95 24.11 -18.41
CA VAL A 351 15.07 23.23 -18.80
C VAL A 351 14.93 22.80 -20.26
N LEU A 352 13.71 22.55 -20.75
CA LEU A 352 13.49 22.28 -22.17
C LEU A 352 13.83 23.48 -23.06
N HIS A 353 13.26 24.66 -22.80
CA HIS A 353 13.42 25.81 -23.69
C HIS A 353 14.79 26.51 -23.56
N GLU A 354 15.26 26.76 -22.33
CA GLU A 354 16.51 27.49 -22.04
C GLU A 354 17.76 26.61 -22.28
N CYS A 355 17.73 25.35 -21.82
CA CYS A 355 18.94 24.51 -21.77
C CYS A 355 19.03 23.50 -22.93
N LEU A 356 17.89 23.14 -23.53
CA LEU A 356 17.79 22.01 -24.47
C LEU A 356 17.21 22.37 -25.84
N GLY A 357 16.85 23.63 -26.09
CA GLY A 357 16.35 24.11 -27.38
C GLY A 357 14.91 23.66 -27.73
N GLY A 358 14.12 23.33 -26.72
CA GLY A 358 12.71 22.93 -26.83
C GLY A 358 12.45 21.42 -26.73
N PRO A 359 11.16 21.01 -26.69
CA PRO A 359 10.74 19.61 -26.61
C PRO A 359 11.05 18.81 -27.88
N VAL A 360 11.24 17.50 -27.76
CA VAL A 360 11.45 16.60 -28.90
C VAL A 360 10.12 16.23 -29.54
N ILE A 361 10.06 16.30 -30.89
CA ILE A 361 8.94 15.74 -31.67
C ILE A 361 8.78 14.25 -31.33
N VAL A 362 7.63 13.91 -30.73
CA VAL A 362 7.22 12.53 -30.43
C VAL A 362 7.25 11.70 -31.71
N LYS A 363 7.90 10.54 -31.65
CA LYS A 363 7.95 9.57 -32.75
C LYS A 363 7.14 8.34 -32.37
N PRO A 364 6.60 7.55 -33.31
CA PRO A 364 5.83 6.36 -32.97
C PRO A 364 6.58 5.38 -32.04
N ARG A 365 7.93 5.34 -32.10
CA ARG A 365 8.73 4.52 -31.18
C ARG A 365 8.58 4.90 -29.69
N ASN A 366 8.18 6.13 -29.38
CA ASN A 366 7.98 6.65 -28.02
C ASN A 366 6.61 6.30 -27.43
N GLU A 367 5.65 5.84 -28.25
CA GLU A 367 4.31 5.41 -27.81
C GLU A 367 4.40 4.29 -26.75
N ASP A 368 3.52 4.34 -25.75
CA ASP A 368 3.43 3.33 -24.69
C ASP A 368 3.25 1.92 -25.27
N ALA A 369 2.40 1.76 -26.30
CA ALA A 369 2.17 0.50 -27.00
C ALA A 369 3.46 -0.08 -27.63
N GLN A 370 4.32 0.78 -28.18
CA GLN A 370 5.60 0.35 -28.78
C GLN A 370 6.65 0.05 -27.72
N ILE A 371 6.67 0.76 -26.59
CA ILE A 371 7.51 0.44 -25.42
C ILE A 371 7.12 -0.93 -24.85
N LEU A 372 5.82 -1.18 -24.64
CA LEU A 372 5.29 -2.45 -24.17
C LEU A 372 5.58 -3.60 -25.14
N SER A 373 5.47 -3.35 -26.45
CA SER A 373 5.85 -4.32 -27.50
C SER A 373 7.32 -4.71 -27.40
N ARG A 374 8.24 -3.73 -27.36
CA ARG A 374 9.69 -3.97 -27.20
C ARG A 374 10.00 -4.74 -25.92
N LEU A 375 9.39 -4.35 -24.80
CA LEU A 375 9.56 -5.01 -23.49
C LEU A 375 9.17 -6.48 -23.53
N ARG A 376 8.03 -6.82 -24.17
CA ARG A 376 7.53 -8.19 -24.28
C ARG A 376 8.42 -9.06 -25.18
N VAL A 377 9.01 -8.49 -26.23
CA VAL A 377 10.00 -9.17 -27.09
C VAL A 377 11.33 -9.35 -26.36
N ALA A 378 11.87 -8.30 -25.71
CA ALA A 378 13.11 -8.35 -24.96
C ALA A 378 13.04 -9.26 -23.72
N GLY A 379 11.86 -9.38 -23.11
CA GLY A 379 11.54 -10.39 -22.11
C GLY A 379 11.55 -11.84 -22.62
N GLY A 380 11.86 -12.04 -23.91
CA GLY A 380 12.38 -13.29 -24.46
C GLY A 380 11.48 -14.49 -24.30
N THR A 381 10.17 -14.32 -24.58
CA THR A 381 9.07 -15.28 -24.34
C THR A 381 9.45 -16.42 -23.38
N TYR A 382 9.32 -16.15 -22.08
CA TYR A 382 9.33 -17.20 -21.07
C TYR A 382 8.15 -18.13 -21.37
N LYS A 383 8.37 -19.12 -22.26
CA LYS A 383 7.39 -20.13 -22.62
C LYS A 383 6.88 -20.67 -21.29
N PRO A 384 5.57 -20.57 -20.99
CA PRO A 384 5.02 -21.16 -19.78
C PRO A 384 5.53 -22.59 -19.77
N ARG A 385 6.40 -22.91 -18.80
CA ARG A 385 7.19 -24.15 -18.88
C ARG A 385 6.18 -25.28 -18.88
N ASP A 386 5.96 -25.87 -20.05
CA ASP A 386 4.79 -26.71 -20.29
C ASP A 386 4.75 -27.69 -19.14
N ARG A 387 3.67 -27.59 -18.35
CA ARG A 387 3.44 -28.57 -17.29
C ARG A 387 3.22 -29.83 -18.07
N VAL A 388 4.28 -30.64 -18.16
CA VAL A 388 4.23 -31.97 -18.73
C VAL A 388 3.09 -32.64 -18.00
N THR A 389 1.95 -32.71 -18.68
CA THR A 389 0.90 -33.66 -18.40
C THR A 389 1.63 -34.98 -18.58
N LYS A 390 2.12 -35.49 -17.45
CA LYS A 390 2.73 -36.80 -17.39
C LYS A 390 1.58 -37.72 -17.74
N ASP A 391 1.50 -38.09 -19.01
CA ASP A 391 0.43 -38.94 -19.50
C ASP A 391 0.47 -40.21 -18.68
N LEU A 392 -0.55 -40.35 -17.84
CA LEU A 392 -0.95 -41.61 -17.26
C LEU A 392 -1.74 -42.32 -18.36
N SER A 393 -1.02 -42.66 -19.45
CA SER A 393 -1.42 -43.75 -20.32
C SER A 393 -1.24 -45.00 -19.47
N ASP A 394 -2.33 -45.45 -18.85
CA ASP A 394 -2.32 -46.68 -18.05
C ASP A 394 -1.87 -47.85 -18.93
N ASP A 395 -0.85 -48.56 -18.44
CA ASP A 395 -0.23 -49.71 -19.09
C ASP A 395 -1.04 -50.97 -18.76
N ASP A 396 -2.18 -51.16 -19.44
CA ASP A 396 -2.92 -52.43 -19.42
C ASP A 396 -3.95 -52.54 -20.56
N THR A 397 -3.60 -53.22 -21.67
CA THR A 397 -4.48 -54.21 -22.33
C THR A 397 -3.73 -54.99 -23.41
N ASP A 398 -3.41 -56.25 -23.10
CA ASP A 398 -2.94 -57.25 -24.07
C ASP A 398 -4.13 -57.90 -24.77
N GLU A 399 -4.17 -57.91 -26.12
CA GLU A 399 -4.66 -59.06 -26.92
C GLU A 399 -4.58 -58.82 -28.47
N HIS A 400 -3.81 -59.69 -29.13
CA HIS A 400 -4.21 -60.44 -30.35
C HIS A 400 -4.97 -59.76 -31.54
N LYS A 401 -4.27 -59.49 -32.67
CA LYS A 401 -4.22 -60.38 -33.90
C LYS A 401 -3.66 -59.74 -35.22
N ARG A 402 -2.68 -60.46 -35.80
CA ARG A 402 -2.52 -60.91 -37.21
C ARG A 402 -2.41 -59.96 -38.42
N ASP A 403 -1.24 -60.02 -39.05
CA ASP A 403 -0.96 -60.48 -40.43
C ASP A 403 -1.54 -59.79 -41.70
N ALA A 404 -0.74 -58.88 -42.30
CA ALA A 404 -0.53 -58.71 -43.76
C ALA A 404 0.70 -57.77 -43.98
N VAL A 405 1.91 -58.20 -44.34
CA VAL A 405 2.43 -58.83 -45.59
C VAL A 405 2.67 -57.84 -46.75
N ALA A 406 3.96 -57.64 -47.08
CA ALA A 406 4.55 -56.97 -48.25
C ALA A 406 4.36 -55.42 -48.35
N HIS A 407 5.21 -54.62 -49.03
CA HIS A 407 6.26 -54.90 -50.02
C HIS A 407 7.42 -53.85 -49.96
N SER A 408 8.66 -54.25 -50.35
CA SER A 408 9.73 -53.50 -51.08
C SER A 408 10.06 -51.99 -50.85
N GLU A 409 11.29 -51.47 -51.00
CA GLU A 409 12.64 -52.04 -51.21
C GLU A 409 13.80 -51.00 -51.00
N LYS A 410 14.99 -51.52 -50.69
CA LYS A 410 16.37 -51.08 -51.07
C LYS A 410 16.68 -49.60 -51.45
N ARG A 411 17.59 -48.97 -50.68
CA ARG A 411 18.90 -48.38 -51.12
C ARG A 411 19.66 -47.86 -49.87
N LYS A 412 20.74 -48.46 -49.36
CA LYS A 412 22.13 -48.70 -49.85
C LYS A 412 23.02 -47.44 -50.04
N ARG A 413 23.95 -47.26 -49.08
CA ARG A 413 25.35 -46.75 -49.18
C ARG A 413 25.65 -45.38 -49.85
N SER A 414 26.43 -44.52 -49.16
CA SER A 414 27.82 -44.26 -49.58
C SER A 414 28.78 -43.67 -48.51
N THR A 415 29.97 -44.29 -48.42
CA THR A 415 31.33 -43.74 -48.20
C THR A 415 31.64 -42.52 -47.31
N ARG A 416 32.14 -42.86 -46.10
CA ARG A 416 33.29 -42.30 -45.35
C ARG A 416 34.48 -41.77 -46.18
N VAL A 417 35.04 -40.62 -45.74
CA VAL A 417 36.47 -40.19 -45.75
C VAL A 417 36.63 -39.23 -44.54
N ASP A 418 37.21 -39.60 -43.39
CA ASP A 418 38.65 -39.65 -43.00
C ASP A 418 39.40 -38.29 -43.01
N GLY A 419 39.96 -37.88 -41.85
CA GLY A 419 40.75 -36.64 -41.68
C GLY A 419 41.28 -36.39 -40.25
N TYR A 420 42.60 -36.26 -40.09
CA TYR A 420 43.34 -35.95 -38.83
C TYR A 420 44.03 -34.56 -38.95
N VAL A 421 44.65 -33.91 -37.95
CA VAL A 421 45.11 -34.28 -36.58
C VAL A 421 44.97 -33.05 -35.66
N ASN A 422 44.55 -33.15 -34.39
CA ASN A 422 45.39 -33.17 -33.17
C ASN A 422 44.45 -32.99 -31.94
N ARG A 423 44.63 -33.56 -30.73
CA ARG A 423 45.79 -33.91 -29.90
C ARG A 423 46.44 -32.75 -29.11
N ARG A 424 45.82 -32.38 -27.97
CA ARG A 424 46.57 -31.99 -26.76
C ARG A 424 45.85 -32.42 -25.48
N LYS A 425 46.63 -32.86 -24.48
CA LYS A 425 46.18 -33.17 -23.11
C LYS A 425 46.75 -32.11 -22.18
N THR A 426 46.03 -31.79 -21.11
CA THR A 426 46.63 -31.49 -19.80
C THR A 426 45.76 -32.11 -18.71
N LEU A 427 46.42 -32.66 -17.69
CA LEU A 427 45.80 -33.16 -16.46
C LEU A 427 46.18 -32.20 -15.33
N SER A 428 45.32 -32.05 -14.32
CA SER A 428 45.77 -31.56 -13.01
C SER A 428 45.07 -32.30 -11.87
N SER A 429 45.91 -32.94 -11.06
CA SER A 429 45.72 -33.39 -9.68
C SER A 429 44.71 -32.55 -8.87
N ARG A 430 43.78 -33.13 -8.08
CA ARG A 430 43.92 -34.18 -7.04
C ARG A 430 44.87 -33.79 -5.90
N SER A 431 44.32 -33.32 -4.79
CA SER A 431 44.99 -33.32 -3.47
C SER A 431 44.07 -33.96 -2.42
N THR A 432 44.64 -34.50 -1.34
CA THR A 432 43.97 -35.26 -0.27
C THR A 432 44.72 -35.07 1.07
N ARG A 433 44.22 -35.67 2.17
CA ARG A 433 44.72 -35.60 3.58
C ARG A 433 44.43 -34.27 4.31
N ALA A 434 44.37 -34.19 5.65
CA ALA A 434 44.27 -35.19 6.74
C ALA A 434 43.75 -34.47 8.01
N SER A 435 42.74 -34.94 8.75
CA SER A 435 42.74 -35.99 9.82
C SER A 435 43.20 -35.53 11.21
N ARG A 436 42.45 -35.96 12.26
CA ARG A 436 42.68 -35.76 13.72
C ARG A 436 42.39 -34.32 14.21
N THR A 437 42.07 -34.08 15.50
CA THR A 437 42.21 -34.89 16.73
C THR A 437 40.91 -35.17 17.49
N SER A 438 40.98 -36.13 18.41
CA SER A 438 39.94 -36.54 19.35
C SER A 438 40.13 -35.94 20.75
N THR A 439 39.05 -35.60 21.43
CA THR A 439 39.00 -35.50 22.91
C THR A 439 37.66 -36.04 23.39
N ALA A 440 37.69 -36.92 24.39
CA ALA A 440 36.50 -37.48 25.01
C ALA A 440 36.17 -36.74 26.32
N ARG A 441 34.88 -36.61 26.66
CA ARG A 441 34.47 -36.45 28.05
C ARG A 441 33.06 -37.02 28.30
N THR A 442 32.99 -37.94 29.23
CA THR A 442 31.77 -38.50 29.82
C THR A 442 31.24 -37.57 30.91
N THR A 443 29.91 -37.44 31.04
CA THR A 443 29.20 -37.47 32.34
C THR A 443 27.69 -37.65 32.15
N THR A 444 27.17 -38.70 32.79
CA THR A 444 25.88 -38.82 33.53
C THR A 444 24.86 -37.68 33.48
N GLY A 445 23.57 -38.00 33.29
CA GLY A 445 22.47 -37.05 33.47
C GLY A 445 21.06 -37.60 33.18
N ASN A 446 20.71 -38.78 33.72
CA ASN A 446 19.38 -39.36 33.51
C ASN A 446 18.45 -39.06 34.71
N SER A 447 17.43 -38.22 34.52
CA SER A 447 16.40 -37.97 35.55
C SER A 447 15.04 -37.64 34.92
N SER A 448 14.23 -38.68 34.75
CA SER A 448 12.77 -38.52 34.70
C SER A 448 12.28 -37.93 36.02
N PHE A 449 11.42 -36.92 35.98
CA PHE A 449 10.60 -36.56 37.14
C PHE A 449 9.14 -36.45 36.71
N SER A 450 8.25 -36.93 37.58
CA SER A 450 6.84 -37.14 37.30
C SER A 450 6.02 -36.96 38.56
N PHE A 451 4.78 -36.49 38.36
CA PHE A 451 3.67 -36.67 39.30
C PHE A 451 3.69 -35.85 40.60
N GLN A 452 2.79 -34.88 40.69
CA GLN A 452 1.73 -34.75 41.69
C GLN A 452 0.85 -33.55 41.23
N MET A 453 -0.47 -33.61 41.05
CA MET A 453 -1.54 -34.28 41.82
C MET A 453 -1.50 -33.88 43.30
N VAL A 454 -2.25 -32.81 43.60
CA VAL A 454 -2.73 -32.45 44.92
C VAL A 454 -4.20 -32.13 44.75
N ASP A 455 -5.06 -32.89 45.43
CA ASP A 455 -6.49 -32.66 45.44
C ASP A 455 -6.82 -31.41 46.29
N SER A 456 -7.89 -30.71 45.93
CA SER A 456 -8.60 -29.82 46.83
C SER A 456 -10.08 -30.00 46.60
N GLU A 457 -10.69 -30.83 47.43
CA GLU A 457 -12.13 -30.93 47.58
C GLU A 457 -12.64 -29.62 48.19
N ASP A 458 -13.72 -29.05 47.65
CA ASP A 458 -14.63 -28.23 48.43
C ASP A 458 -16.05 -28.41 47.84
N ASP A 459 -16.98 -28.88 48.67
CA ASP A 459 -18.35 -29.18 48.27
C ASP A 459 -19.22 -27.95 48.43
N THR A 460 -19.95 -27.55 47.39
CA THR A 460 -21.17 -26.75 47.56
C THR A 460 -22.18 -27.12 46.48
N ASP A 461 -23.07 -28.05 46.85
CA ASP A 461 -24.31 -28.31 46.15
C ASP A 461 -25.18 -27.04 46.15
N ASP A 462 -25.71 -26.62 44.99
CA ASP A 462 -27.14 -26.27 44.95
C ASP A 462 -27.78 -26.22 43.53
N ASN A 463 -28.88 -26.97 43.41
CA ASN A 463 -30.06 -26.75 42.57
C ASN A 463 -29.96 -26.31 41.08
N ALA A 464 -29.94 -27.34 40.23
CA ALA A 464 -31.02 -27.64 39.27
C ALA A 464 -31.46 -26.59 38.20
N TYR A 465 -31.02 -26.79 36.95
CA TYR A 465 -31.79 -26.40 35.75
C TYR A 465 -31.71 -27.45 34.63
N GLN A 466 -32.85 -28.01 34.20
CA GLN A 466 -32.92 -28.98 33.09
C GLN A 466 -33.28 -28.31 31.76
N GLY A 467 -32.27 -28.01 30.94
CA GLY A 467 -32.44 -27.51 29.57
C GLY A 467 -32.86 -28.60 28.55
N PRO A 468 -33.52 -28.25 27.42
CA PRO A 468 -34.18 -29.24 26.55
C PRO A 468 -33.23 -30.14 25.74
N LYS A 469 -33.44 -31.46 25.82
CA LYS A 469 -32.74 -32.49 25.02
C LYS A 469 -33.10 -32.39 23.53
N ARG A 470 -32.36 -31.61 22.73
CA ARG A 470 -32.50 -31.64 21.26
C ARG A 470 -31.86 -32.91 20.69
N THR A 471 -32.60 -33.60 19.82
CA THR A 471 -32.31 -34.98 19.40
C THR A 471 -31.28 -35.06 18.26
N LYS A 472 -30.43 -36.09 18.30
CA LYS A 472 -29.57 -36.46 17.16
C LYS A 472 -30.46 -36.83 15.97
N LYS A 473 -30.33 -36.15 14.84
CA LYS A 473 -31.02 -36.50 13.58
C LYS A 473 -30.01 -36.93 12.52
N ASN A 474 -30.43 -37.87 11.68
CA ASN A 474 -29.56 -38.85 11.02
C ASN A 474 -28.62 -38.30 9.95
N LYS A 475 -27.53 -39.05 9.71
CA LYS A 475 -26.66 -38.93 8.53
C LYS A 475 -27.50 -39.00 7.24
N ALA A 476 -27.25 -38.09 6.30
CA ALA A 476 -27.66 -38.23 4.91
C ALA A 476 -26.44 -38.60 4.04
N ALA A 477 -26.63 -39.44 3.02
CA ALA A 477 -25.56 -39.89 2.14
C ALA A 477 -25.16 -38.81 1.11
N PRO A 478 -23.89 -38.74 0.69
CA PRO A 478 -23.46 -37.79 -0.35
C PRO A 478 -24.10 -38.12 -1.70
N ARG A 479 -24.79 -37.13 -2.29
CA ARG A 479 -25.35 -37.28 -3.65
C ARG A 479 -24.24 -37.18 -4.70
N ARG A 480 -24.13 -38.21 -5.53
CA ARG A 480 -23.25 -38.27 -6.71
C ARG A 480 -23.81 -37.33 -7.79
N SER A 481 -23.03 -36.35 -8.24
CA SER A 481 -23.44 -35.41 -9.29
C SER A 481 -23.04 -35.92 -10.67
N GLU A 482 -24.00 -36.44 -11.42
CA GLU A 482 -23.79 -36.82 -12.82
C GLU A 482 -23.84 -35.58 -13.72
N ARG A 483 -22.75 -35.32 -14.45
CA ARG A 483 -22.56 -34.11 -15.24
C ARG A 483 -22.99 -34.33 -16.70
N THR A 484 -24.30 -34.31 -16.95
CA THR A 484 -24.86 -34.35 -18.31
C THR A 484 -24.35 -33.16 -19.13
N LYS A 485 -23.67 -33.44 -20.25
CA LYS A 485 -23.33 -32.42 -21.25
C LYS A 485 -24.57 -32.14 -22.10
N LYS A 486 -25.06 -30.90 -22.13
CA LYS A 486 -25.92 -30.40 -23.21
C LYS A 486 -25.07 -29.60 -24.19
N SER A 487 -25.08 -30.00 -25.45
CA SER A 487 -24.71 -29.16 -26.58
C SER A 487 -25.86 -28.20 -26.89
N VAL A 488 -25.53 -26.96 -27.23
CA VAL A 488 -26.47 -25.99 -27.80
C VAL A 488 -25.84 -25.47 -29.08
N GLN A 489 -26.49 -25.73 -30.21
CA GLN A 489 -26.28 -24.96 -31.44
C GLN A 489 -27.05 -23.65 -31.29
N TYR A 490 -26.48 -22.56 -31.79
CA TYR A 490 -27.24 -21.37 -32.11
C TYR A 490 -27.54 -21.37 -33.61
N ASP A 491 -28.76 -21.00 -33.95
CA ASP A 491 -29.24 -20.75 -35.31
C ASP A 491 -30.19 -19.54 -35.25
N ASP A 492 -30.42 -18.87 -36.37
CA ASP A 492 -31.07 -17.56 -36.43
C ASP A 492 -32.59 -17.60 -36.13
N GLY A 493 -33.11 -16.50 -35.60
CA GLY A 493 -34.55 -16.34 -35.38
C GLY A 493 -34.94 -15.09 -34.60
N ALA A 494 -35.31 -14.01 -35.30
CA ALA A 494 -35.85 -12.81 -34.67
C ALA A 494 -37.32 -13.00 -34.24
N MET A 495 -37.69 -12.37 -33.12
CA MET A 495 -39.07 -12.06 -32.73
C MET A 495 -39.09 -10.68 -32.09
N ILE A 496 -40.02 -9.83 -32.55
CA ILE A 496 -40.36 -8.55 -31.94
C ILE A 496 -41.57 -8.81 -31.04
N ILE A 497 -41.49 -8.42 -29.77
CA ILE A 497 -42.66 -8.23 -28.90
C ILE A 497 -42.43 -6.90 -28.15
N ASP A 498 -43.43 -6.04 -28.24
CA ASP A 498 -43.59 -4.77 -27.54
C ASP A 498 -44.55 -4.98 -26.34
N GLU A 499 -45.02 -3.92 -25.68
CA GLU A 499 -46.02 -3.96 -24.58
C GLU A 499 -45.49 -4.55 -23.23
N GLU A 500 -45.86 -4.06 -22.03
CA GLU A 500 -46.35 -2.73 -21.62
C GLU A 500 -46.11 -2.54 -20.10
N GLU A 501 -46.42 -1.33 -19.60
CA GLU A 501 -46.72 -0.90 -18.21
C GLU A 501 -46.02 -1.55 -16.98
N GLY A 502 -45.47 -0.68 -16.12
CA GLY A 502 -44.97 -1.00 -14.78
C GLY A 502 -44.94 0.26 -13.90
N GLU A 503 -45.95 0.41 -13.05
CA GLU A 503 -46.39 1.66 -12.43
C GLU A 503 -45.34 2.47 -11.63
N LEU A 504 -45.58 3.78 -11.57
CA LEU A 504 -44.87 4.73 -10.70
C LEU A 504 -45.39 4.64 -9.26
N GLU A 505 -44.50 4.56 -8.27
CA GLU A 505 -44.81 5.01 -6.91
C GLU A 505 -44.16 6.38 -6.66
N GLU A 506 -44.95 7.30 -6.10
CA GLU A 506 -44.51 8.64 -5.71
C GLU A 506 -43.74 8.58 -4.38
N ASP A 507 -42.60 9.28 -4.26
CA ASP A 507 -42.05 9.67 -2.96
C ASP A 507 -42.09 11.21 -2.85
N GLN A 508 -42.57 11.71 -1.72
CA GLN A 508 -43.12 13.07 -1.63
C GLN A 508 -42.15 14.08 -1.01
N GLY A 509 -42.26 15.31 -1.50
CA GLY A 509 -41.27 16.37 -1.31
C GLY A 509 -40.86 16.69 0.13
N THR A 510 -39.57 16.98 0.28
CA THR A 510 -39.07 17.87 1.33
C THR A 510 -38.47 19.11 0.68
N GLU A 511 -39.32 20.11 0.47
CA GLU A 511 -38.88 21.44 0.04
C GLU A 511 -37.90 22.04 1.06
N ARG A 512 -36.91 22.80 0.56
CA ARG A 512 -36.11 23.71 1.38
C ARG A 512 -36.15 25.09 0.77
N GLU A 513 -36.68 26.03 1.55
CA GLU A 513 -36.87 27.42 1.16
C GLU A 513 -35.54 28.08 0.79
N ALA A 514 -35.46 28.62 -0.42
CA ALA A 514 -34.40 29.56 -0.78
C ALA A 514 -34.77 30.95 -0.24
N GLN A 515 -34.23 31.33 0.92
CA GLN A 515 -34.46 32.66 1.48
C GLN A 515 -33.85 33.75 0.58
N LYS A 516 -34.74 34.49 -0.10
CA LYS A 516 -34.42 35.62 -0.97
C LYS A 516 -34.33 36.89 -0.14
N ASN A 517 -33.12 37.31 0.22
CA ASN A 517 -32.88 38.62 0.80
C ASN A 517 -32.63 39.65 -0.32
N ASP A 518 -33.71 40.29 -0.80
CA ASP A 518 -33.58 41.57 -1.47
C ASP A 518 -33.20 42.64 -0.43
N SER A 519 -32.11 43.37 -0.63
CA SER A 519 -31.85 44.60 0.11
C SER A 519 -31.37 45.69 -0.83
N ILE A 520 -32.21 46.72 -0.96
CA ILE A 520 -31.93 47.98 -1.65
C ILE A 520 -31.02 48.84 -0.77
N GLY A 521 -30.17 49.66 -1.39
CA GLY A 521 -29.41 50.72 -0.71
C GLY A 521 -28.21 51.19 -1.53
N ASP A 522 -28.33 52.40 -2.09
CA ASP A 522 -27.32 53.44 -2.35
C ASP A 522 -26.06 53.01 -3.16
N GLU A 523 -25.79 53.49 -4.38
CA GLU A 523 -25.61 54.88 -4.86
C GLU A 523 -24.48 55.66 -4.15
N ASP A 524 -23.33 55.79 -4.81
CA ASP A 524 -22.36 56.90 -4.66
C ASP A 524 -21.41 56.93 -5.89
N ASP A 525 -21.07 58.12 -6.40
CA ASP A 525 -20.35 58.32 -7.67
C ASP A 525 -18.81 58.38 -7.52
N VAL A 526 -18.07 57.70 -8.41
CA VAL A 526 -16.65 57.99 -8.77
C VAL A 526 -16.43 57.56 -10.24
N ASP A 527 -16.69 58.44 -11.23
CA ASP A 527 -15.75 59.43 -11.80
C ASP A 527 -14.83 58.83 -12.89
N ASP A 528 -15.25 58.99 -14.15
CA ASP A 528 -14.55 58.50 -15.35
C ASP A 528 -13.34 59.40 -15.71
N GLY A 529 -12.22 59.17 -15.01
CA GLY A 529 -10.98 59.93 -15.21
C GLY A 529 -10.29 59.67 -16.55
N GLU A 530 -10.72 60.36 -17.61
CA GLU A 530 -9.90 60.58 -18.81
C GLU A 530 -8.56 61.24 -18.43
N ASN A 531 -7.45 60.85 -19.07
CA ASN A 531 -6.24 61.67 -19.18
C ASN A 531 -5.33 61.19 -20.33
N ASP A 532 -5.44 61.91 -21.44
CA ASP A 532 -4.37 62.45 -22.29
C ASP A 532 -3.21 61.55 -22.78
N GLU A 533 -3.15 61.44 -24.11
CA GLU A 533 -1.89 61.35 -24.86
C GLU A 533 -1.01 62.57 -24.55
N ILE A 534 0.32 62.40 -24.47
CA ILE A 534 1.27 63.41 -25.00
C ILE A 534 2.68 62.81 -25.23
N TYR A 535 3.34 63.37 -26.24
CA TYR A 535 4.72 63.16 -26.70
C TYR A 535 5.76 63.30 -25.55
N GLN A 536 7.02 62.84 -25.63
CA GLN A 536 8.00 63.16 -26.68
C GLN A 536 9.34 62.39 -26.52
N ASP A 537 10.09 62.28 -27.62
CA ASP A 537 11.55 62.08 -27.83
C ASP A 537 12.44 61.36 -26.77
N GLU A 538 13.08 60.24 -27.17
CA GLU A 538 14.48 60.19 -27.66
C GLU A 538 14.75 58.92 -28.52
#